data_AF-A0AA35V7A4-F1
#
_entry.id   AF-A0AA35V7A4-F1
#
_cell.length_a   1.000
_cell.length_b   1.000
_cell.length_c   1.000
_cell.angle_alpha   90.00
_cell.angle_beta   90.00
_cell.angle_gamma   90.00
#
_symmetry.space_group_name_H-M   'P 1'
#
loop_
_entity.id
_entity.type
_entity.pdbx_description
1 polymer ?
#
loop_
_entity_poly.entity_id
_entity_poly.type
_entity_poly.pdbx_seq_one_letter_code
_entity_poly.pdbx_strand_id
1 'polypeptide(L)'
;MPTQMPCRLLEMLIQVVFDSMHERLRTHAESVASFGGGAREKAMIESRFNELLAHAKILLRKKWLFGVLDDFVTKQLPHNVTWGLSLLYAMEHKVDRSLTSTQGELAQALRFLASVVSQSFLAFGDILELHRKFIELSSGVHWIFELEELLDAAQSDENAGTSSKSNEESEDVISFSEVDIITPTQNLLARKLTCEIVSGKSLLLTGVYAI
;
A
#
# COMPACT_ATOMS: atom_id res chain seq x y z
N MET A 1 3.49 0.90 12.03
CA MET A 1 4.66 1.49 11.34
C MET A 1 4.17 2.04 10.01
N PRO A 2 4.53 3.27 9.60
CA PRO A 2 3.95 3.83 8.37
C PRO A 2 4.56 3.13 7.16
N THR A 3 3.71 2.41 6.44
CA THR A 3 3.95 1.70 5.19
C THR A 3 4.46 2.69 4.14
N GLN A 4 5.72 2.52 3.72
CA GLN A 4 6.31 3.37 2.70
C GLN A 4 5.99 2.78 1.32
N MET A 5 4.86 3.22 0.78
CA MET A 5 4.42 2.86 -0.57
C MET A 5 5.43 3.36 -1.62
N PRO A 6 5.92 2.50 -2.52
CA PRO A 6 6.82 2.90 -3.61
C PRO A 6 6.08 3.82 -4.60
N CYS A 7 6.77 4.84 -5.13
CA CYS A 7 6.18 5.85 -6.05
C CYS A 7 5.43 5.25 -7.24
N ARG A 8 5.86 4.11 -7.78
CA ARG A 8 5.16 3.44 -8.88
C ARG A 8 3.79 2.91 -8.47
N LEU A 9 3.65 2.41 -7.24
CA LEU A 9 2.34 1.98 -6.73
C LEU A 9 1.43 3.17 -6.44
N LEU A 10 2.01 4.31 -6.04
CA LEU A 10 1.22 5.53 -5.86
C LEU A 10 0.67 6.07 -7.20
N GLU A 11 1.48 6.06 -8.26
CA GLU A 11 1.03 6.40 -9.61
C GLU A 11 -0.05 5.42 -10.10
N MET A 12 0.15 4.11 -9.91
CA MET A 12 -0.86 3.11 -10.24
C MET A 12 -2.15 3.29 -9.45
N LEU A 13 -2.07 3.57 -8.15
CA LEU A 13 -3.25 3.77 -7.30
C LEU A 13 -4.07 4.98 -7.76
N ILE A 14 -3.40 6.10 -8.04
CA ILE A 14 -4.07 7.29 -8.56
C ILE A 14 -4.76 6.96 -9.88
N GLN A 15 -4.08 6.24 -10.77
CA GLN A 15 -4.64 5.82 -12.07
C GLN A 15 -5.86 4.90 -11.89
N VAL A 16 -5.78 3.88 -11.04
CA VAL A 16 -6.88 2.93 -10.77
C VAL A 16 -8.09 3.64 -10.18
N VAL A 17 -7.88 4.52 -9.20
CA VAL A 17 -8.98 5.29 -8.59
C VAL A 17 -9.60 6.22 -9.63
N PHE A 18 -8.79 6.89 -10.46
CA PHE A 18 -9.26 7.75 -11.53
C PHE A 18 -10.10 6.99 -12.55
N ASP A 19 -9.62 5.84 -13.02
CA ASP A 19 -10.32 4.99 -13.99
C ASP A 19 -11.63 4.46 -13.41
N SER A 20 -11.65 4.08 -12.13
CA SER A 20 -12.87 3.66 -11.42
C SER A 20 -13.90 4.79 -11.32
N MET A 21 -13.47 6.01 -10.98
CA MET A 21 -14.37 7.17 -10.91
C MET A 21 -14.94 7.52 -12.29
N HIS A 22 -14.12 7.44 -13.34
CA HIS A 22 -14.56 7.69 -14.72
C HIS A 22 -15.52 6.63 -15.24
N GLU A 23 -15.26 5.37 -14.92
CA GLU A 23 -16.13 4.26 -15.29
C GLU A 23 -17.52 4.40 -14.64
N ARG A 24 -17.56 4.76 -13.36
CA ARG A 24 -18.82 5.08 -12.66
C ARG A 24 -19.54 6.28 -13.26
N LEU A 25 -18.81 7.34 -13.60
CA LEU A 25 -19.39 8.51 -14.26
C LEU A 25 -20.01 8.11 -15.61
N ARG A 26 -19.34 7.23 -16.36
CA ARG A 26 -19.81 6.73 -17.66
C ARG A 26 -21.09 5.92 -17.54
N THR A 27 -21.21 5.05 -16.53
CA THR A 27 -22.43 4.24 -16.31
C THR A 27 -23.62 5.06 -15.84
N HIS A 28 -23.39 6.19 -15.17
CA HIS A 28 -24.45 7.08 -14.68
C HIS A 28 -24.61 8.37 -15.48
N ALA A 29 -23.92 8.52 -16.61
CA ALA A 29 -23.87 9.75 -17.39
C ALA A 29 -25.25 10.24 -17.85
N GLU A 30 -26.16 9.34 -18.22
CA GLU A 30 -27.52 9.67 -18.64
C GLU A 30 -28.34 10.32 -17.50
N SER A 31 -28.24 9.75 -16.29
CA SER A 31 -28.88 10.32 -15.09
C SER A 31 -28.27 11.67 -14.73
N VAL A 32 -26.94 11.78 -14.72
CA VAL A 32 -26.23 13.04 -14.41
C VAL A 32 -26.59 14.16 -15.39
N ALA A 33 -26.72 13.83 -16.68
CA ALA A 33 -27.14 14.78 -17.71
C ALA A 33 -28.62 15.16 -17.57
N SER A 34 -29.50 14.20 -17.27
CA SER A 34 -30.94 14.41 -17.09
C SER A 34 -31.26 15.30 -15.88
N PHE A 35 -30.50 15.13 -14.78
CA PHE A 35 -30.66 15.94 -13.56
C PHE A 35 -29.84 17.25 -13.57
N GLY A 36 -29.05 17.54 -14.62
CA GLY A 36 -28.17 18.71 -14.67
C GLY A 36 -27.07 18.70 -13.58
N GLY A 37 -26.72 17.52 -13.06
CA GLY A 37 -25.85 17.33 -11.90
C GLY A 37 -24.35 17.44 -12.18
N GLY A 38 -23.94 17.65 -13.44
CA GLY A 38 -22.55 17.57 -13.87
C GLY A 38 -21.58 18.48 -13.10
N ALA A 39 -22.01 19.69 -12.73
CA ALA A 39 -21.19 20.60 -11.91
C ALA A 39 -20.96 20.05 -10.48
N ARG A 40 -21.98 19.42 -9.89
CA ARG A 40 -21.92 18.84 -8.54
C ARG A 40 -21.08 17.57 -8.53
N GLU A 41 -21.24 16.73 -9.55
CA GLU A 41 -20.46 15.50 -9.70
C GLU A 41 -18.98 15.81 -9.93
N LYS A 42 -18.67 16.80 -10.79
CA LYS A 42 -17.31 17.27 -11.01
C LYS A 42 -16.66 17.75 -9.71
N ALA A 43 -17.35 18.58 -8.93
CA ALA A 43 -16.81 19.09 -7.66
C ALA A 43 -16.54 17.96 -6.65
N MET A 44 -17.41 16.93 -6.63
CA MET A 44 -17.24 15.76 -5.78
C MET A 44 -16.00 14.94 -6.17
N ILE A 45 -15.84 14.65 -7.47
CA ILE A 45 -14.68 13.92 -7.99
C ILE A 45 -13.39 14.71 -7.74
N GLU A 46 -13.40 16.02 -8.00
CA GLU A 46 -12.24 16.90 -7.81
C GLU A 46 -11.81 16.98 -6.34
N SER A 47 -12.75 17.03 -5.40
CA SER A 47 -12.43 16.99 -3.97
C SER A 47 -11.72 15.68 -3.59
N ARG A 48 -12.22 14.53 -4.06
CA ARG A 48 -11.63 13.22 -3.78
C ARG A 48 -10.25 13.06 -4.42
N PHE A 49 -10.09 13.57 -5.63
CA PHE A 49 -8.80 13.57 -6.31
C PHE A 49 -7.76 14.45 -5.60
N ASN A 50 -8.16 15.63 -5.14
CA ASN A 50 -7.28 16.53 -4.39
C ASN A 50 -6.85 15.93 -3.03
N GLU A 51 -7.76 15.26 -2.33
CA GLU A 51 -7.44 14.51 -1.11
C GLU A 51 -6.37 13.44 -1.38
N LEU A 52 -6.53 12.67 -2.46
CA LEU A 52 -5.59 11.64 -2.88
C LEU A 52 -4.21 12.23 -3.26
N LEU A 53 -4.21 13.34 -4.00
CA LEU A 53 -2.99 14.07 -4.37
C LEU A 53 -2.27 14.66 -3.15
N ALA A 54 -3.01 15.16 -2.15
CA ALA A 54 -2.43 15.67 -0.92
C ALA A 54 -1.68 14.56 -0.17
N HIS A 55 -2.29 13.37 -0.05
CA HIS A 55 -1.63 12.19 0.48
C HIS A 55 -0.40 11.82 -0.34
N ALA A 56 -0.52 11.75 -1.67
CA ALA A 56 0.59 11.45 -2.57
C ALA A 56 1.79 12.39 -2.37
N LYS A 57 1.54 13.69 -2.23
CA LYS A 57 2.56 14.72 -2.02
C LYS A 57 3.32 14.54 -0.70
N ILE A 58 2.64 14.13 0.36
CA ILE A 58 3.26 13.85 1.67
C ILE A 58 4.22 12.66 1.55
N LEU A 59 3.78 11.58 0.89
CA LEU A 59 4.63 10.41 0.65
C LEU A 59 5.85 10.78 -0.21
N LEU A 60 5.65 11.53 -1.29
CA LEU A 60 6.73 11.97 -2.18
C LEU A 60 7.75 12.84 -1.44
N ARG A 61 7.30 13.73 -0.55
CA ARG A 61 8.19 14.56 0.27
C ARG A 61 9.05 13.74 1.22
N LYS A 62 8.49 12.69 1.85
CA LYS A 62 9.25 11.77 2.71
C LYS A 62 10.30 11.00 1.91
N LYS A 63 9.94 10.52 0.71
CA LYS A 63 10.88 9.82 -0.17
C LYS A 63 12.00 10.74 -0.66
N TRP A 64 11.66 11.96 -1.06
CA TRP A 64 12.66 12.95 -1.45
C TRP A 64 13.61 13.25 -0.30
N LEU A 65 13.10 13.46 0.91
CA LEU A 65 13.93 13.70 2.10
C LEU A 65 14.87 12.52 2.39
N PHE A 66 14.38 11.29 2.27
CA PHE A 66 15.20 10.09 2.42
C PHE A 66 16.26 9.97 1.32
N GLY A 67 15.92 10.28 0.07
CA GLY A 67 16.90 10.31 -1.03
C GLY A 67 17.98 11.36 -0.84
N VAL A 68 17.63 12.55 -0.34
CA VAL A 68 18.60 13.59 0.04
C VAL A 68 19.47 13.12 1.20
N LEU A 69 18.90 12.42 2.19
CA LEU A 69 19.65 11.87 3.31
C LEU A 69 20.65 10.80 2.86
N ASP A 70 20.24 9.90 1.97
CA ASP A 70 21.10 8.86 1.40
C ASP A 70 22.25 9.47 0.59
N ASP A 71 21.96 10.45 -0.27
CA ASP A 71 22.98 11.18 -1.04
C ASP A 71 23.93 11.98 -0.12
N PHE A 72 23.40 12.52 0.99
CA PHE A 72 24.21 13.22 2.00
C PHE A 72 25.12 12.26 2.77
N VAL A 73 24.60 11.09 3.18
CA VAL A 73 25.38 10.08 3.90
C VAL A 73 26.47 9.49 3.02
N THR A 74 26.19 9.26 1.74
CA THR A 74 27.13 8.64 0.81
C THR A 74 28.13 9.63 0.22
N LYS A 75 27.76 10.89 -0.04
CA LYS A 75 28.65 11.87 -0.70
C LYS A 75 29.21 12.93 0.24
N GLN A 76 28.41 13.45 1.17
CA GLN A 76 28.82 14.59 1.98
C GLN A 76 29.60 14.17 3.22
N LEU A 77 29.29 13.03 3.85
CA LEU A 77 30.02 12.54 5.01
C LEU A 77 31.48 12.17 4.69
N PRO A 78 31.82 11.42 3.63
CA PRO A 78 33.22 11.10 3.33
C PRO A 78 34.04 12.35 3.04
N HIS A 79 33.44 13.33 2.33
CA HIS A 79 34.08 14.60 2.03
C HIS A 79 34.29 15.43 3.30
N ASN A 80 33.27 15.57 4.15
CA ASN A 80 33.37 16.30 5.41
C ASN A 80 34.36 15.66 6.39
N VAL A 81 34.38 14.33 6.47
CA VAL A 81 35.37 13.59 7.27
C VAL A 81 36.76 13.82 6.72
N THR A 82 36.95 13.78 5.40
CA THR A 82 38.25 14.07 4.76
C THR A 82 38.75 15.47 5.10
N TRP A 83 37.87 16.48 5.04
CA TRP A 83 38.20 17.86 5.38
C TRP A 83 38.44 18.03 6.88
N GLY A 84 37.62 17.40 7.73
CA GLY A 84 37.80 17.40 9.18
C GLY A 84 39.11 16.75 9.59
N LEU A 85 39.49 15.66 8.92
CA LEU A 85 40.75 14.97 9.14
C LEU A 85 41.95 15.80 8.66
N SER A 86 41.80 16.51 7.54
CA SER A 86 42.80 17.47 7.04
C SER A 86 42.97 18.67 7.98
N LEU A 87 41.88 19.16 8.58
CA LEU A 87 41.92 20.22 9.58
C LEU A 87 42.54 19.74 10.90
N LEU A 88 42.18 18.55 11.37
CA LEU A 88 42.77 17.93 12.55
C LEU A 88 44.30 17.77 12.37
N TYR A 89 44.72 17.28 11.20
CA TYR A 89 46.13 17.21 10.82
C TYR A 89 46.81 18.58 10.85
N ALA A 90 46.19 19.63 10.30
CA ALA A 90 46.74 20.99 10.31
C ALA A 90 46.83 21.59 11.73
N MET A 91 45.92 21.20 12.63
CA MET A 91 45.96 21.62 14.04
C MET A 91 47.04 20.90 14.82
N GLU A 92 47.21 19.59 14.64
CA GLU A 92 48.28 18.79 15.25
C GLU A 92 49.67 19.30 14.80
N HIS A 93 49.80 19.70 13.53
CA HIS A 93 51.03 20.25 12.98
C HIS A 93 51.37 21.67 13.48
N LYS A 94 50.41 22.40 14.06
CA LYS A 94 50.66 23.67 14.78
C LYS A 94 51.15 23.44 16.21
N VAL A 95 50.81 22.31 16.83
CA VAL A 95 51.16 22.01 18.22
C VAL A 95 52.58 21.45 18.34
N ASP A 96 53.09 20.73 17.34
CA ASP A 96 54.33 19.95 17.49
C ASP A 96 55.40 20.23 16.41
N ARG A 97 55.92 21.45 16.36
CA ARG A 97 57.03 21.85 15.48
C ARG A 97 58.39 21.28 15.94
N SER A 98 58.45 20.03 16.39
CA SER A 98 59.67 19.42 16.95
C SER A 98 60.06 18.04 16.42
N LEU A 99 59.18 17.25 15.78
CA LEU A 99 59.51 15.87 15.38
C LEU A 99 59.11 15.52 13.94
N THR A 100 60.05 15.68 13.01
CA THR A 100 59.87 15.46 11.57
C THR A 100 59.88 13.98 11.15
N SER A 101 60.15 13.03 12.06
CA SER A 101 60.18 11.59 11.76
C SER A 101 58.85 10.86 11.97
N THR A 102 57.95 11.39 12.82
CA THR A 102 56.61 10.82 13.12
C THR A 102 55.52 11.27 12.14
N GLN A 103 55.81 12.26 11.29
CA GLN A 103 54.87 12.82 10.31
C GLN A 103 54.42 11.80 9.25
N GLY A 104 55.31 10.89 8.83
CA GLY A 104 55.01 9.86 7.82
C GLY A 104 54.05 8.78 8.31
N GLU A 105 54.27 8.27 9.53
CA GLU A 105 53.40 7.27 10.16
C GLU A 105 52.02 7.85 10.49
N LEU A 106 51.96 9.08 10.98
CA LEU A 106 50.68 9.77 11.25
C LEU A 106 49.88 10.03 9.96
N ALA A 107 50.54 10.49 8.89
CA ALA A 107 49.88 10.70 7.59
C ALA A 107 49.37 9.38 6.98
N GLN A 108 50.06 8.28 7.23
CA GLN A 108 49.62 6.94 6.86
C GLN A 108 48.41 6.48 7.71
N ALA A 109 48.43 6.74 9.02
CA ALA A 109 47.31 6.45 9.92
C ALA A 109 46.05 7.25 9.56
N LEU A 110 46.21 8.53 9.20
CA LEU A 110 45.11 9.39 8.73
C LEU A 110 44.54 8.89 7.40
N ARG A 111 45.40 8.51 6.44
CA ARG A 111 44.95 7.90 5.18
C ARG A 111 44.18 6.60 5.42
N PHE A 112 44.67 5.76 6.33
CA PHE A 112 44.01 4.51 6.69
C PHE A 112 42.64 4.78 7.34
N LEU A 113 42.56 5.69 8.30
CA LEU A 113 41.31 6.07 8.96
C LEU A 113 40.30 6.66 7.96
N ALA A 114 40.74 7.54 7.05
CA ALA A 114 39.88 8.07 5.99
C ALA A 114 39.33 6.96 5.08
N SER A 115 40.17 5.99 4.71
CA SER A 115 39.76 4.84 3.89
C SER A 115 38.72 3.97 4.61
N VAL A 116 38.97 3.60 5.88
CA VAL A 116 38.05 2.79 6.70
C VAL A 116 36.73 3.50 6.92
N VAL A 117 36.75 4.80 7.18
CA VAL A 117 35.54 5.59 7.40
C VAL A 117 34.73 5.72 6.10
N SER A 118 35.40 5.99 4.97
CA SER A 118 34.73 6.01 3.66
C SER A 118 34.10 4.65 3.33
N GLN A 119 34.81 3.56 3.58
CA GLN A 119 34.31 2.21 3.33
C GLN A 119 33.09 1.87 4.20
N SER A 120 33.10 2.34 5.46
CA SER A 120 31.98 2.14 6.39
C SER A 120 30.73 2.89 5.92
N PHE A 121 30.87 4.15 5.48
CA PHE A 121 29.75 4.93 4.96
C PHE A 121 29.19 4.40 3.64
N LEU A 122 30.04 3.85 2.76
CA LEU A 122 29.58 3.14 1.56
C LEU A 122 28.73 1.91 1.92
N ALA A 123 29.20 1.09 2.87
CA ALA A 123 28.44 -0.08 3.34
C ALA A 123 27.10 0.32 3.98
N PHE A 124 27.05 1.45 4.69
CA PHE A 124 25.78 1.99 5.19
C PHE A 124 24.84 2.44 4.07
N GLY A 125 25.35 3.04 2.99
CA GLY A 125 24.57 3.37 1.80
C GLY A 125 23.95 2.13 1.14
N ASP A 126 24.75 1.07 0.98
CA ASP A 126 24.28 -0.21 0.43
C ASP A 126 23.16 -0.82 1.30
N ILE A 127 23.30 -0.75 2.62
CA ILE A 127 22.29 -1.19 3.60
C ILE A 127 20.99 -0.36 3.50
N LEU A 128 21.10 0.96 3.35
CA LEU A 128 19.93 1.84 3.16
C LEU A 128 19.19 1.51 1.86
N GLU A 129 19.91 1.21 0.78
CA GLU A 129 19.31 0.77 -0.48
C GLU A 129 18.61 -0.58 -0.34
N LEU A 130 19.21 -1.53 0.40
CA LEU A 130 18.62 -2.84 0.65
C LEU A 130 17.34 -2.73 1.49
N HIS A 131 17.33 -1.86 2.50
CA HIS A 131 16.14 -1.58 3.31
C HIS A 131 14.98 -1.05 2.47
N ARG A 132 15.26 -0.21 1.46
CA ARG A 132 14.25 0.24 0.49
C ARG A 132 13.65 -0.92 -0.30
N LYS A 133 14.49 -1.82 -0.82
CA LYS A 133 14.04 -3.01 -1.56
C LYS A 133 13.21 -3.95 -0.68
N PHE A 134 13.59 -4.08 0.60
CA PHE A 134 12.85 -4.87 1.58
C PHE A 134 11.44 -4.32 1.82
N ILE A 135 11.29 -3.01 2.02
CA ILE A 135 9.98 -2.37 2.22
C ILE A 135 9.08 -2.55 1.00
N GLU A 136 9.63 -2.39 -0.20
CA GLU A 136 8.90 -2.55 -1.47
C GLU A 136 8.39 -3.99 -1.61
N LEU A 137 9.24 -4.99 -1.33
CA LEU A 137 8.85 -6.40 -1.36
C LEU A 137 7.82 -6.74 -0.27
N SER A 138 8.04 -6.27 0.96
CA SER A 138 7.14 -6.52 2.10
C SER A 138 5.74 -5.97 1.84
N SER A 139 5.62 -4.85 1.13
CA SER A 139 4.32 -4.28 0.76
C SER A 139 3.59 -5.15 -0.28
N GLY A 140 4.32 -5.72 -1.24
CA GLY A 140 3.76 -6.67 -2.21
C GLY A 140 3.27 -7.96 -1.56
N VAL A 141 4.02 -8.48 -0.58
CA VAL A 141 3.60 -9.65 0.21
C VAL A 141 2.34 -9.35 1.02
N HIS A 142 2.24 -8.17 1.62
CA HIS A 142 1.06 -7.77 2.38
C HIS A 142 -0.21 -7.76 1.52
N TRP A 143 -0.12 -7.26 0.28
CA TRP A 143 -1.25 -7.28 -0.67
C TRP A 143 -1.67 -8.70 -1.04
N ILE A 144 -0.71 -9.60 -1.29
CA ILE A 144 -1.01 -11.00 -1.61
C ILE A 144 -1.71 -11.66 -0.43
N PHE A 145 -1.24 -11.39 0.78
CA PHE A 145 -1.85 -11.88 2.00
C PHE A 145 -3.28 -11.35 2.21
N GLU A 146 -3.52 -10.06 1.97
CA GLU A 146 -4.87 -9.47 2.05
C GLU A 146 -5.81 -10.11 1.01
N LEU A 147 -5.31 -10.38 -0.19
CA LEU A 147 -6.09 -11.04 -1.24
C LEU A 147 -6.38 -12.51 -0.91
N GLU A 148 -5.42 -13.22 -0.32
CA GLU A 148 -5.60 -14.59 0.17
C GLU A 148 -6.64 -14.64 1.30
N GLU A 149 -6.58 -13.70 2.25
CA GLU A 149 -7.56 -13.57 3.33
C GLU A 149 -8.98 -13.30 2.79
N LEU A 150 -9.12 -12.41 1.79
CA LEU A 150 -10.40 -12.15 1.15
C LEU A 150 -10.92 -13.35 0.35
N LEU A 151 -10.03 -14.12 -0.29
CA LEU A 151 -10.40 -15.32 -1.03
C LEU A 151 -10.82 -16.46 -0.08
N ASP A 152 -10.10 -16.64 1.03
CA ASP A 152 -10.43 -17.64 2.05
C ASP A 152 -11.75 -17.29 2.74
N ALA A 153 -11.99 -16.02 3.05
CA ALA A 153 -13.28 -15.55 3.56
C ALA A 153 -14.42 -15.88 2.57
N ALA A 154 -14.24 -15.63 1.27
CA ALA A 154 -15.23 -15.96 0.24
C ALA A 154 -15.48 -17.48 0.10
N GLN A 155 -14.44 -18.32 0.18
CA GLN A 155 -14.58 -19.78 0.10
C GLN A 155 -15.13 -20.40 1.40
N SER A 156 -14.84 -19.80 2.55
CA SER A 156 -15.38 -20.26 3.83
C SER A 156 -16.89 -20.05 3.94
N ASP A 157 -17.42 -18.98 3.32
CA ASP A 157 -18.87 -18.72 3.26
C ASP A 157 -19.59 -19.76 2.37
N GLU A 158 -18.95 -20.15 1.26
CA GLU A 158 -19.45 -21.22 0.38
C GLU A 158 -19.46 -22.60 1.09
N ASN A 159 -18.46 -22.88 1.93
CA ASN A 159 -18.34 -24.13 2.69
C ASN A 159 -19.17 -24.16 4.00
N ALA A 160 -19.56 -23.01 4.56
CA ALA A 160 -20.49 -22.94 5.69
C ALA A 160 -21.94 -23.23 5.26
N GLY A 161 -22.29 -22.96 3.99
CA GLY A 161 -23.56 -23.34 3.37
C GLY A 161 -23.56 -24.70 2.67
N THR A 162 -22.39 -25.18 2.22
CA THR A 162 -22.25 -26.46 1.53
C THR A 162 -21.54 -27.47 2.41
N SER A 163 -22.24 -27.96 3.44
CA SER A 163 -22.01 -29.33 3.90
C SER A 163 -22.23 -30.22 2.67
N SER A 164 -21.14 -30.66 2.05
CA SER A 164 -21.06 -31.68 1.03
C SER A 164 -21.74 -32.98 1.50
N LYS A 165 -23.07 -32.99 1.42
CA LYS A 165 -23.81 -34.19 1.06
C LYS A 165 -23.88 -34.13 -0.45
N SER A 166 -23.17 -35.07 -1.07
CA SER A 166 -23.53 -35.59 -2.38
C SER A 166 -25.02 -35.86 -2.39
N ASN A 167 -25.81 -34.90 -2.90
CA ASN A 167 -27.22 -35.13 -3.16
C ASN A 167 -27.26 -36.00 -4.42
N GLU A 168 -27.38 -37.30 -4.18
CA GLU A 168 -28.02 -38.20 -5.13
C GLU A 168 -29.29 -37.52 -5.64
N GLU A 169 -29.39 -37.46 -6.97
CA GLU A 169 -30.52 -36.94 -7.74
C GLU A 169 -31.85 -37.35 -7.10
N SER A 170 -32.43 -36.47 -6.29
CA SER A 170 -33.67 -36.74 -5.56
C SER A 170 -34.63 -35.60 -5.87
N GLU A 171 -35.46 -35.86 -6.89
CA GLU A 171 -36.65 -35.14 -7.34
C GLU A 171 -36.48 -33.65 -7.68
N ASP A 172 -37.10 -33.24 -8.78
CA ASP A 172 -37.10 -31.87 -9.34
C ASP A 172 -37.98 -30.92 -8.47
N VAL A 173 -37.65 -30.82 -7.18
CA VAL A 173 -38.40 -30.10 -6.14
C VAL A 173 -37.43 -29.29 -5.27
N ILE A 174 -37.62 -27.97 -5.24
CA ILE A 174 -36.87 -27.06 -4.35
C ILE A 174 -37.71 -26.84 -3.09
N SER A 175 -37.23 -27.31 -1.93
CA SER A 175 -37.92 -27.11 -0.64
C SER A 175 -37.10 -26.30 0.34
N PHE A 176 -37.75 -25.34 0.99
CA PHE A 176 -37.25 -24.50 2.08
C PHE A 176 -38.05 -24.81 3.33
N SER A 177 -37.38 -25.02 4.46
CA SER A 177 -38.01 -25.28 5.76
C SER A 177 -37.43 -24.38 6.83
N GLU A 178 -38.29 -23.52 7.41
CA GLU A 178 -37.94 -22.61 8.52
C GLU A 178 -36.67 -21.76 8.28
N VAL A 179 -36.49 -21.23 7.07
CA VAL A 179 -35.29 -20.44 6.71
C VAL A 179 -35.48 -18.96 7.07
N ASP A 180 -34.48 -18.39 7.76
CA ASP A 180 -34.39 -16.95 8.03
C ASP A 180 -33.50 -16.28 6.95
N ILE A 181 -33.99 -15.21 6.31
CA ILE A 181 -33.21 -14.43 5.34
C ILE A 181 -32.67 -13.19 6.05
N ILE A 182 -31.35 -13.04 6.08
CA ILE A 182 -30.64 -11.94 6.73
C ILE A 182 -29.73 -11.27 5.71
N THR A 183 -29.74 -9.95 5.68
CA THR A 183 -28.84 -9.12 4.86
C THR A 183 -27.42 -9.18 5.45
N PRO A 184 -26.33 -9.04 4.68
CA PRO A 184 -24.97 -8.92 5.22
C PRO A 184 -24.80 -7.79 6.26
N THR A 185 -25.67 -6.78 6.24
CA THR A 185 -25.78 -5.71 7.25
C THR A 185 -26.56 -6.13 8.51
N GLN A 186 -26.81 -7.44 8.69
CA GLN A 186 -27.58 -8.06 9.78
C GLN A 186 -29.07 -7.70 9.85
N ASN A 187 -29.62 -7.08 8.81
CA ASN A 187 -31.06 -6.82 8.74
C ASN A 187 -31.81 -8.08 8.33
N LEU A 188 -32.71 -8.53 9.21
CA LEU A 188 -33.56 -9.67 8.92
C LEU A 188 -34.69 -9.25 7.96
N LEU A 189 -34.72 -9.88 6.80
CA LEU A 189 -35.67 -9.62 5.71
C LEU A 189 -36.90 -10.52 5.81
N ALA A 190 -36.72 -11.78 6.22
CA ALA A 190 -37.80 -12.74 6.40
C ALA A 190 -37.47 -13.75 7.49
N ARG A 191 -38.47 -14.16 8.27
CA ARG A 191 -38.35 -15.18 9.33
C ARG A 191 -39.10 -16.44 8.92
N LYS A 192 -38.50 -17.60 9.22
CA LYS A 192 -39.13 -18.93 9.19
C LYS A 192 -39.90 -19.19 7.88
N LEU A 193 -39.24 -18.94 6.76
CA LEU A 193 -39.81 -19.23 5.45
C LEU A 193 -39.84 -20.73 5.21
N THR A 194 -41.04 -21.24 4.97
CA THR A 194 -41.29 -22.62 4.57
C THR A 194 -42.02 -22.60 3.24
N CYS A 195 -41.40 -23.14 2.18
CA CYS A 195 -41.94 -23.13 0.83
C CYS A 195 -41.46 -24.37 0.06
N GLU A 196 -42.33 -24.94 -0.76
CA GLU A 196 -42.03 -26.11 -1.59
C GLU A 196 -42.42 -25.79 -3.04
N ILE A 197 -41.44 -25.90 -3.94
CA ILE A 197 -41.58 -25.56 -5.36
C ILE A 197 -41.42 -26.84 -6.16
N VAL A 198 -42.49 -27.25 -6.83
CA VAL A 198 -42.54 -28.47 -7.66
C VAL A 198 -42.29 -28.09 -9.11
N SER A 199 -41.51 -28.92 -9.84
CA SER A 199 -41.28 -28.77 -11.28
C SER A 199 -42.59 -28.62 -12.06
N GLY A 200 -42.64 -27.64 -12.96
CA GLY A 200 -43.80 -27.33 -13.81
C GLY A 200 -44.83 -26.36 -13.22
N LYS A 201 -44.66 -25.84 -11.99
CA LYS A 201 -45.50 -24.77 -11.42
C LYS A 201 -44.76 -23.44 -11.37
N SER A 202 -45.39 -22.36 -11.84
CA SER A 202 -44.85 -21.01 -11.72
C SER A 202 -45.22 -20.40 -10.36
N LEU A 203 -44.21 -19.84 -9.67
CA LEU A 203 -44.41 -19.11 -8.42
C LEU A 203 -44.26 -17.61 -8.68
N LEU A 204 -45.22 -16.80 -8.21
CA LEU A 204 -45.17 -15.35 -8.28
C LEU A 204 -44.71 -14.81 -6.93
N LEU A 205 -43.54 -14.18 -6.89
CA LEU A 205 -43.08 -13.46 -5.71
C LEU A 205 -43.54 -12.00 -5.82
N THR A 206 -44.36 -11.55 -4.86
CA THR A 206 -44.76 -10.15 -4.73
C THR A 206 -44.31 -9.62 -3.37
N GLY A 207 -44.00 -8.34 -3.29
CA GLY A 207 -43.54 -7.72 -2.05
C GLY A 207 -43.84 -6.22 -2.03
N VAL A 208 -43.77 -5.65 -0.83
CA VAL A 208 -43.90 -4.22 -0.61
C VAL A 208 -42.50 -3.61 -0.68
N TYR A 209 -42.33 -2.51 -1.42
CA TYR A 209 -41.08 -1.76 -1.39
C TYR A 209 -41.03 -0.96 -0.09
N ALA A 210 -40.34 -1.47 0.92
CA ALA A 210 -40.05 -0.71 2.14
C ALA A 210 -38.89 0.26 1.82
N ILE A 211 -39.21 1.56 1.83
CA ILE A 211 -38.25 2.67 1.69
C ILE A 211 -37.47 2.82 2.99
#